data_AF-S3UTR2-F1
#
_entry.id   AF-S3UTR2-F1
#
_cell.length_a   1.000
_cell.length_b   1.000
_cell.length_c   1.000
_cell.angle_alpha   90.00
_cell.angle_beta   90.00
_cell.angle_gamma   90.00
#
_symmetry.space_group_name_H-M   'P 1'
#
loop_
_entity.id
_entity.type
_entity.pdbx_description
1 polymer ?
#
loop_
_entity_poly.entity_id
_entity_poly.type
_entity_poly.pdbx_seq_one_letter_code
_entity_poly.pdbx_strand_id
1 'polypeptide(L)'
;MYIVLSGTVEIFFTHKNTATRLALMKKGDFFGEMALFRAKPRTATARAVLATELAAIESKQQLEKYLLSNPEFAAKMVRILADRLANTNELLISKLNEITTKEIEYQIQD
;
A
#
# COMPACT_ATOMS: atom_id res chain seq x y z
N MET A 1 -8.44 -6.36 -6.71
CA MET A 1 -7.75 -6.38 -5.39
C MET A 1 -7.29 -7.79 -5.10
N TYR A 2 -6.23 -7.98 -4.30
CA TYR A 2 -5.77 -9.30 -3.87
C TYR A 2 -5.68 -9.38 -2.35
N ILE A 3 -5.99 -10.54 -1.79
CA ILE A 3 -5.80 -10.89 -0.37
C ILE A 3 -4.75 -11.98 -0.30
N VAL A 4 -3.77 -11.84 0.60
CA VAL A 4 -2.72 -12.84 0.81
C VAL A 4 -3.25 -13.97 1.69
N LEU A 5 -3.34 -15.17 1.14
CA LEU A 5 -3.75 -16.38 1.89
C LEU A 5 -2.54 -17.04 2.58
N SER A 6 -1.41 -17.04 1.89
CA SER A 6 -0.11 -17.55 2.36
C SER A 6 1.04 -16.86 1.61
N GLY A 7 2.26 -16.91 2.15
CA GLY A 7 3.44 -16.33 1.51
C GLY A 7 3.73 -14.87 1.84
N THR A 8 4.45 -14.18 0.96
CA THR A 8 4.88 -12.80 1.17
C THR A 8 5.01 -12.05 -0.15
N VAL A 9 4.41 -10.86 -0.21
CA VAL A 9 4.42 -9.98 -1.39
C VAL A 9 5.04 -8.64 -1.02
N GLU A 10 6.05 -8.23 -1.77
CA GLU A 10 6.63 -6.90 -1.68
C GLU A 10 5.87 -5.92 -2.60
N ILE A 11 5.49 -4.77 -2.06
CA ILE A 11 4.95 -3.64 -2.83
C ILE A 11 6.03 -2.57 -2.95
N PHE A 12 6.37 -2.16 -4.16
CA PHE A 12 7.37 -1.13 -4.42
C PHE A 12 6.94 -0.17 -5.53
N PHE A 13 7.46 1.05 -5.46
CA PHE A 13 7.30 2.08 -6.48
C PHE A 13 8.65 2.37 -7.11
N THR A 14 8.71 2.42 -8.44
CA THR A 14 9.94 2.75 -9.16
C THR A 14 9.82 4.13 -9.79
N HIS A 15 10.77 5.02 -9.47
CA HIS A 15 10.88 6.33 -10.10
C HIS A 15 12.35 6.62 -10.43
N LYS A 16 12.64 7.03 -11.67
CA LYS A 16 14.01 7.32 -12.15
C LYS A 16 15.02 6.22 -11.77
N ASN A 17 14.70 4.95 -12.10
CA ASN A 17 15.48 3.75 -11.75
C ASN A 17 15.69 3.47 -10.25
N THR A 18 15.10 4.25 -9.35
CA THR A 18 15.15 3.98 -7.91
C THR A 18 13.87 3.28 -7.48
N ALA A 19 14.01 2.07 -6.93
CA ALA A 19 12.90 1.31 -6.37
C ALA A 19 12.78 1.60 -4.87
N THR A 20 11.62 2.13 -4.46
CA THR A 20 11.28 2.37 -3.06
C THR A 20 10.26 1.34 -2.61
N ARG A 21 10.64 0.50 -1.64
CA ARG A 21 9.69 -0.43 -1.00
C ARG A 21 8.67 0.35 -0.18
N LEU A 22 7.40 0.16 -0.50
CA LEU A 22 6.28 0.78 0.21
C LEU A 22 5.79 -0.09 1.36
N ALA A 23 5.75 -1.42 1.17
CA ALA A 23 5.27 -2.34 2.18
C ALA A 23 5.63 -3.80 1.88
N LEU A 24 5.55 -4.65 2.90
CA LEU A 24 5.68 -6.10 2.80
C LEU A 24 4.39 -6.75 3.32
N MET A 25 3.66 -7.42 2.43
CA MET A 25 2.35 -8.02 2.71
C MET A 25 2.50 -9.47 3.14
N LYS A 26 1.84 -9.84 4.23
CA LYS A 26 1.79 -11.18 4.81
C LYS A 26 0.36 -11.71 4.83
N LYS A 27 0.18 -12.94 5.33
CA LYS A 27 -1.14 -13.59 5.45
C LYS A 27 -2.19 -12.66 6.06
N GLY A 28 -3.29 -12.50 5.33
CA GLY A 28 -4.44 -11.68 5.69
C GLY A 28 -4.26 -10.19 5.44
N ASP A 29 -3.14 -9.75 4.87
CA ASP A 29 -3.03 -8.42 4.25
C ASP A 29 -3.65 -8.44 2.85
N PHE A 30 -3.93 -7.24 2.32
CA PHE A 30 -4.47 -7.06 0.99
C PHE A 30 -3.83 -5.88 0.27
N PHE A 31 -3.89 -5.87 -1.05
CA PHE A 31 -3.36 -4.77 -1.86
C PHE A 31 -4.12 -4.62 -3.18
N GLY A 32 -3.97 -3.45 -3.81
CA GLY A 32 -4.67 -3.15 -5.06
C GLY A 32 -6.10 -2.67 -4.88
N GLU A 33 -6.42 -2.22 -3.68
CA GLU A 33 -7.67 -1.59 -3.31
C GLU A 33 -7.89 -0.29 -4.09
N MET A 34 -6.82 0.45 -4.40
CA MET A 34 -6.92 1.68 -5.22
C MET A 34 -7.52 1.42 -6.61
N ALA A 35 -7.14 0.33 -7.27
CA ALA A 35 -7.71 -0.02 -8.57
C ALA A 35 -9.19 -0.41 -8.47
N LEU A 36 -9.57 -1.07 -7.38
CA LEU A 36 -10.95 -1.52 -7.16
C LEU A 36 -11.88 -0.36 -6.77
N PHE A 37 -11.43 0.54 -5.90
CA PHE A 37 -12.28 1.60 -5.34
C PHE A 37 -12.18 2.94 -6.08
N ARG A 38 -11.01 3.30 -6.62
CA ARG A 38 -10.79 4.61 -7.25
C ARG A 38 -10.79 4.56 -8.77
N ALA A 39 -10.97 3.38 -9.38
CA ALA A 39 -10.85 3.15 -10.82
C ALA A 39 -9.56 3.78 -11.42
N LYS A 40 -8.49 3.87 -10.62
CA LYS A 40 -7.20 4.42 -11.04
C LYS A 40 -6.25 3.31 -11.48
N PRO A 41 -5.34 3.57 -12.45
CA PRO A 41 -4.29 2.64 -12.81
C PRO A 41 -3.48 2.18 -11.60
N ARG A 42 -2.87 0.99 -11.69
CA ARG A 42 -1.96 0.49 -10.66
C ARG A 42 -0.78 1.46 -10.52
N THR A 43 -0.60 2.02 -9.34
CA THR A 43 0.43 3.02 -9.03
C THR A 43 1.72 2.43 -8.47
N ALA A 44 1.72 1.15 -8.10
CA ALA A 44 2.86 0.43 -7.54
C ALA A 44 2.91 -0.98 -8.09
N THR A 45 4.10 -1.58 -8.06
CA THR A 45 4.36 -2.96 -8.48
C THR A 45 4.27 -3.89 -7.28
N ALA A 46 3.67 -5.07 -7.47
CA ALA A 46 3.62 -6.14 -6.50
C ALA A 46 4.47 -7.31 -6.97
N ARG A 47 5.38 -7.82 -6.13
CA ARG A 47 6.25 -8.96 -6.42
C ARG A 47 6.18 -9.98 -5.29
N ALA A 48 5.87 -11.23 -5.63
CA ALA A 48 6.02 -12.32 -4.68
C ALA A 48 7.51 -12.51 -4.39
N VAL A 49 7.88 -12.50 -3.10
CA VAL A 49 9.25 -12.76 -2.64
C VAL A 49 9.40 -14.14 -2.02
N LEU A 50 8.27 -14.82 -1.75
CA LEU A 50 8.16 -16.22 -1.35
C LEU A 50 7.02 -16.88 -2.14
N ALA A 51 6.93 -18.22 -2.12
CA ALA A 51 5.76 -18.93 -2.63
C ALA A 51 4.49 -18.37 -1.95
N THR A 52 3.55 -17.89 -2.76
CA THR A 52 2.42 -17.06 -2.30
C THR A 52 1.14 -17.50 -2.97
N GLU A 53 0.09 -17.69 -2.17
CA GLU A 53 -1.28 -17.89 -2.65
C GLU A 53 -2.10 -16.62 -2.38
N LEU A 54 -2.86 -16.20 -3.39
CA LEU A 54 -3.67 -15.00 -3.35
C LEU A 54 -5.11 -15.31 -3.70
N ALA A 55 -6.06 -14.73 -2.97
CA ALA A 55 -7.43 -14.61 -3.42
C ALA A 55 -7.59 -13.34 -4.26
N ALA A 56 -8.16 -13.45 -5.45
CA ALA A 56 -8.47 -12.32 -6.32
C ALA A 56 -9.92 -11.84 -6.08
N ILE A 57 -10.06 -10.53 -5.92
CA ILE A 57 -11.36 -9.85 -5.89
C ILE A 57 -11.42 -8.92 -7.09
N GLU A 58 -12.31 -9.23 -8.02
CA GLU A 58 -12.37 -8.60 -9.34
C GLU A 58 -13.34 -7.42 -9.39
N SER A 59 -14.40 -7.45 -8.58
CA SER A 59 -15.43 -6.41 -8.56
C SER A 59 -15.74 -5.88 -7.16
N LYS A 60 -16.27 -4.66 -7.11
CA LYS A 60 -16.72 -4.05 -5.85
C LYS A 60 -17.82 -4.88 -5.20
N GLN A 61 -18.74 -5.43 -5.99
CA GLN A 61 -19.83 -6.29 -5.53
C GLN A 61 -19.31 -7.58 -4.88
N GLN A 62 -18.26 -8.19 -5.45
CA GLN A 62 -17.62 -9.36 -4.86
C GLN A 62 -17.00 -9.01 -3.50
N LEU A 63 -16.35 -7.85 -3.39
CA LEU A 63 -15.81 -7.38 -2.11
C LEU A 63 -16.92 -7.13 -1.10
N GLU A 64 -17.98 -6.42 -1.48
CA GLU A 64 -19.12 -6.11 -0.59
C GLU A 64 -19.74 -7.39 -0.03
N LYS A 65 -20.01 -8.37 -0.90
CA LYS A 65 -20.53 -9.69 -0.48
C LYS A 65 -19.58 -10.38 0.49
N TYR A 66 -18.27 -10.36 0.20
CA TYR A 66 -17.27 -10.97 1.07
C TYR A 66 -17.21 -10.30 2.45
N LEU A 67 -17.24 -8.96 2.51
CA LEU A 67 -17.22 -8.21 3.76
C LEU A 67 -18.47 -8.47 4.61
N LEU A 68 -19.66 -8.55 3.99
CA LEU A 68 -20.91 -8.86 4.68
C LEU A 68 -20.89 -10.27 5.29
N SER A 69 -20.27 -11.23 4.63
CA SER A 69 -20.14 -12.60 5.15
C SER A 69 -18.95 -12.79 6.11
N ASN A 70 -18.03 -11.83 6.21
CA ASN A 70 -16.81 -11.95 7.02
C ASN A 70 -16.53 -10.67 7.83
N PRO A 71 -17.29 -10.38 8.91
CA PRO A 71 -17.16 -9.14 9.69
C PRO A 71 -15.78 -8.95 10.34
N GLU A 72 -15.13 -10.03 10.77
CA GLU A 72 -13.78 -9.97 11.33
C GLU A 72 -12.76 -9.46 10.32
N PHE A 73 -12.88 -9.88 9.05
CA PHE A 73 -12.04 -9.39 7.97
C PHE A 73 -12.32 -7.91 7.69
N ALA A 74 -13.59 -7.49 7.74
CA ALA A 74 -13.94 -6.07 7.59
C ALA A 74 -13.31 -5.20 8.69
N ALA A 75 -13.38 -5.63 9.95
CA ALA A 75 -12.72 -4.93 11.07
C ALA A 75 -11.19 -4.87 10.88
N LYS A 76 -10.56 -5.98 10.48
CA LYS A 76 -9.13 -6.03 10.17
C LYS A 76 -8.77 -5.09 9.02
N MET A 77 -9.59 -5.04 7.98
CA MET A 77 -9.40 -4.15 6.84
C MET A 77 -9.39 -2.68 7.26
N VAL A 78 -10.34 -2.26 8.10
CA VAL A 78 -10.38 -0.88 8.63
C VAL A 78 -9.09 -0.54 9.38
N ARG A 79 -8.61 -1.44 10.24
CA ARG A 79 -7.36 -1.24 10.99
C ARG A 79 -6.15 -1.10 10.06
N ILE A 80 -6.00 -2.00 9.09
CA ILE A 80 -4.90 -1.96 8.11
C ILE A 80 -4.92 -0.65 7.31
N LEU A 81 -6.10 -0.18 6.90
CA LEU A 81 -6.21 1.08 6.15
C LEU A 81 -5.85 2.29 7.02
N ALA A 82 -6.26 2.30 8.29
CA ALA A 82 -5.89 3.35 9.24
C ALA A 82 -4.36 3.40 9.45
N ASP A 83 -3.73 2.25 9.69
CA ASP A 83 -2.27 2.14 9.87
C ASP A 83 -1.52 2.62 8.62
N ARG A 84 -1.98 2.22 7.42
CA ARG A 84 -1.38 2.68 6.16
C ARG A 84 -1.52 4.19 5.96
N LEU A 85 -2.66 4.76 6.33
CA LEU A 85 -2.89 6.21 6.25
C LEU A 85 -1.93 6.96 7.18
N ALA A 86 -1.80 6.50 8.42
CA ALA A 86 -0.86 7.07 9.39
C ALA A 86 0.59 7.01 8.87
N ASN A 87 1.06 5.82 8.44
CA ASN A 87 2.41 5.63 7.91
C ASN A 87 2.68 6.48 6.65
N THR A 88 1.67 6.65 5.79
CA THR A 88 1.79 7.51 4.59
C THR A 88 1.92 8.97 4.99
N ASN A 89 1.15 9.43 5.96
CA ASN A 89 1.24 10.80 6.47
C ASN A 89 2.61 11.06 7.12
N GLU A 90 3.13 10.11 7.91
CA GLU A 90 4.47 10.20 8.50
C GLU A 90 5.57 10.30 7.43
N LEU A 91 5.51 9.44 6.41
CA LEU A 91 6.46 9.49 5.29
C LEU A 91 6.39 10.83 4.54
N LEU A 92 5.19 11.37 4.36
CA LEU A 92 4.98 12.65 3.68
C LEU A 92 5.54 13.81 4.50
N ILE A 93 5.32 13.82 5.82
CA ILE A 93 5.91 14.80 6.75
C ILE A 93 7.45 14.70 6.72
N SER A 94 8.01 13.50 6.79
CA SER A 94 9.46 13.28 6.72
C SER A 94 10.06 13.84 5.43
N LYS A 95 9.42 13.57 4.28
CA LYS A 95 9.89 14.07 2.97
C LYS A 95 9.77 15.59 2.85
N LEU A 96 8.72 16.20 3.41
CA LEU A 96 8.59 17.65 3.44
C LEU A 96 9.72 18.29 4.25
N ASN A 97 10.06 17.73 5.43
CA ASN A 97 11.16 18.21 6.26
C ASN A 97 12.53 18.07 5.56
N GLU A 98 12.76 16.98 4.83
CA GLU A 98 13.98 16.82 4.00
C GLU A 98 14.10 17.90 2.91
N ILE A 99 12.99 18.28 2.28
CA ILE A 99 12.97 19.34 1.25
C ILE A 99 13.27 20.70 1.89
N THR A 100 12.58 21.04 2.99
CA THR A 100 12.79 22.31 3.69
C THR A 100 14.22 22.45 4.23
N THR A 101 14.82 21.36 4.70
CA THR A 101 16.22 21.37 5.19
C THR A 101 17.20 21.67 4.05
N LYS A 102 17.01 21.06 2.87
CA LYS A 102 17.85 21.32 1.69
C LYS A 102 17.70 22.74 1.14
N GLU A 103 16.51 23.32 1.22
CA GLU A 103 16.28 24.72 0.80
C GLU A 103 17.02 25.71 1.72
N ILE A 104 17.05 25.45 3.03
CA ILE A 104 17.81 26.27 4.00
C ILE A 104 19.32 26.15 3.75
N GLU A 105 19.83 24.94 3.51
CA GLU A 105 21.26 24.73 3.21
C GLU A 105 21.69 25.45 1.92
N TYR A 106 20.85 25.45 0.88
CA TYR A 106 21.13 26.19 -0.37
C TYR A 106 21.15 27.71 -0.15
N GLN A 107 20.28 28.25 0.70
CA GLN A 107 20.20 29.69 1.00
C GLN A 107 21.38 30.21 1.86
N ILE A 108 22.14 29.33 2.51
CA ILE A 108 23.30 29.70 3.36
C ILE A 108 24.62 29.66 2.56
N GLN A 109 24.64 29.07 1.37
CA GLN A 109 25.83 28.96 0.52
C GLN A 109 26.00 30.09 -0.52
N ASP A 110 25.04 31.01 -0.61
CA ASP A 110 25.11 32.28 -1.35
C ASP A 110 25.34 33.47 -0.39
#